data_AF-A0A9P9PXQ1-F1
#
_entry.id   AF-A0A9P9PXQ1-F1
#
_cell.length_a   1.000
_cell.length_b   1.000
_cell.length_c   1.000
_cell.angle_alpha   90.00
_cell.angle_beta   90.00
_cell.angle_gamma   90.00
#
_symmetry.space_group_name_H-M   'P 1'
#
loop_
_entity.id
_entity.type
_entity.pdbx_description
1 polymer ?
#
loop_
_entity_poly.entity_id
_entity_poly.type
_entity_poly.pdbx_seq_one_letter_code
_entity_poly.pdbx_strand_id
1 'polypeptide(L)'
;MTSVGIPVPKLLPIAGTWAGPFALYNIFLSSRVFNQRVQTHIYFGDKDTSTPTETATSKYSTLTLSSHSHSNFLENVPLAFILLIIAELNGGNRKALHYTMATLLALRIAHAEAGLMIKGNFGDGGVGRPVGYLGSLGVLGGLGVYAGWLVKGYWGL
;
A
#
# COMPACT_ATOMS: atom_id res chain seq x y z
N MET A 1 43.68 1.53 -13.08
CA MET A 1 43.26 2.34 -11.92
C MET A 1 42.24 1.54 -11.12
N THR A 2 42.69 0.80 -10.11
CA THR A 2 41.81 0.08 -9.19
C THR A 2 41.25 1.08 -8.19
N SER A 3 39.99 1.47 -8.38
CA SER A 3 39.27 2.25 -7.39
C SER A 3 39.20 1.43 -6.10
N VAL A 4 40.01 1.79 -5.12
CA VAL A 4 39.85 1.35 -3.72
C VAL A 4 38.72 2.21 -3.13
N GLY A 5 37.53 2.08 -3.71
CA GLY A 5 36.31 2.54 -3.07
C GLY A 5 36.00 1.52 -1.98
N ILE A 6 36.09 1.93 -0.72
CA ILE A 6 35.43 1.21 0.38
C ILE A 6 34.03 0.88 -0.14
N PRO A 7 33.65 -0.41 -0.32
CA PRO A 7 32.33 -0.73 -0.80
C PRO A 7 31.39 -0.25 0.31
N VAL A 8 30.80 0.94 0.12
CA VAL A 8 29.87 1.51 1.08
C VAL A 8 28.76 0.47 1.19
N PRO A 9 28.62 -0.20 2.34
CA PRO A 9 27.58 -1.21 2.47
C PRO A 9 26.27 -0.48 2.20
N LYS A 10 25.48 -1.01 1.26
CA LYS A 10 24.13 -0.49 1.02
C LYS A 10 23.45 -0.49 2.39
N LEU A 11 23.08 0.69 2.88
CA LEU A 11 22.55 0.84 4.24
C LEU A 11 21.12 0.29 4.33
N LEU A 12 20.39 0.30 3.20
CA LEU A 12 18.98 -0.09 3.10
C LEU A 12 18.70 -0.94 1.84
N PRO A 13 19.36 -2.09 1.65
CA PRO A 13 19.17 -2.93 0.47
C PRO A 13 17.73 -3.44 0.35
N ILE A 14 17.04 -3.73 1.46
CA ILE A 14 15.68 -4.30 1.44
C ILE A 14 14.67 -3.23 1.05
N ALA A 15 14.73 -2.06 1.68
CA ALA A 15 13.89 -0.93 1.28
C ALA A 15 14.12 -0.56 -0.20
N GLY A 16 15.37 -0.55 -0.66
CA GLY A 16 15.71 -0.28 -2.06
C GLY A 16 15.12 -1.31 -3.04
N THR A 17 15.14 -2.61 -2.70
CA THR A 17 14.55 -3.66 -3.54
C THR A 17 13.03 -3.53 -3.66
N TRP A 18 12.35 -3.22 -2.56
CA TRP A 18 10.88 -3.10 -2.55
C TRP A 18 10.38 -1.74 -3.03
N ALA A 19 11.21 -0.70 -3.02
CA ALA A 19 10.82 0.61 -3.55
C ALA A 19 10.37 0.55 -5.03
N GLY A 20 11.04 -0.26 -5.86
CA GLY A 20 10.69 -0.42 -7.28
C GLY A 20 9.26 -0.93 -7.50
N PRO A 21 8.91 -2.14 -7.01
CA PRO A 21 7.57 -2.69 -7.14
C PRO A 21 6.46 -1.79 -6.56
N PHE A 22 6.69 -1.18 -5.39
CA PHE A 22 5.70 -0.28 -4.78
C PHE A 22 5.53 1.03 -5.57
N ALA A 23 6.60 1.59 -6.14
CA ALA A 23 6.51 2.77 -7.00
C ALA A 23 5.77 2.47 -8.31
N LEU A 24 6.06 1.33 -8.94
CA LEU A 24 5.35 0.89 -10.15
C LEU A 24 3.85 0.73 -9.88
N TYR A 25 3.50 0.14 -8.73
CA TYR A 25 2.11 -0.02 -8.34
C TYR A 25 1.43 1.34 -8.05
N ASN A 26 2.14 2.28 -7.42
CA ASN A 26 1.63 3.63 -7.21
C ASN A 26 1.33 4.37 -8.53
N ILE A 27 2.22 4.23 -9.51
CA ILE A 27 2.03 4.78 -10.86
C ILE A 27 0.80 4.16 -11.53
N PHE A 28 0.62 2.85 -11.40
CA PHE A 28 -0.56 2.14 -11.92
C PHE A 28 -1.86 2.67 -11.29
N LEU A 29 -1.92 2.82 -9.97
CA LEU A 29 -3.10 3.38 -9.28
C LEU A 29 -3.36 4.83 -9.69
N SER A 30 -2.31 5.65 -9.76
CA SER A 30 -2.41 7.05 -10.18
C SER A 30 -2.95 7.18 -11.60
N SER A 31 -2.47 6.34 -12.53
CA SER A 31 -2.94 6.28 -13.91
C SER A 31 -4.41 5.87 -14.00
N ARG A 32 -4.85 4.90 -13.18
CA ARG A 32 -6.25 4.49 -13.11
C ARG A 32 -7.17 5.61 -12.63
N VAL A 33 -6.78 6.35 -11.58
CA VAL A 33 -7.54 7.51 -11.08
C VAL A 33 -7.59 8.59 -12.16
N PHE A 34 -6.48 8.87 -12.83
CA PHE A 34 -6.41 9.84 -13.92
C PHE A 34 -7.34 9.47 -15.08
N ASN A 35 -7.30 8.22 -15.56
CA ASN A 35 -8.18 7.73 -16.62
C ASN A 35 -9.66 7.86 -16.25
N GLN A 36 -10.02 7.59 -14.99
CA GLN A 36 -11.39 7.76 -14.53
C GLN A 36 -11.81 9.23 -14.45
N ARG A 37 -10.94 10.14 -14.02
CA ARG A 37 -11.19 11.59 -14.04
C ARG A 37 -11.41 12.13 -15.45
N VAL A 38 -10.64 11.62 -16.42
CA VAL A 38 -10.79 11.98 -17.84
C VAL A 38 -12.14 11.47 -18.37
N GLN A 39 -12.53 10.23 -18.04
CA GLN A 39 -13.80 9.65 -18.48
C GLN A 39 -15.04 10.32 -17.86
N THR A 40 -14.96 10.75 -16.60
CA THR A 40 -16.08 11.42 -15.93
C THR A 40 -16.12 12.92 -16.15
N HIS A 41 -15.12 13.51 -16.83
CA HIS A 41 -14.92 14.96 -16.98
C HIS A 41 -14.90 15.74 -15.65
N ILE A 42 -14.62 15.06 -14.53
CA ILE A 42 -14.51 15.67 -13.20
C ILE A 42 -13.03 15.88 -12.89
N TYR A 43 -12.53 17.06 -13.26
CA TYR A 43 -11.13 17.44 -13.10
C TYR A 43 -10.81 17.92 -11.68
N PHE A 44 -11.78 18.50 -10.96
CA PHE A 44 -11.63 18.99 -9.58
C PHE A 44 -12.92 18.76 -8.77
N GLY A 45 -12.75 18.23 -7.56
CA GLY A 45 -13.82 17.96 -6.60
C GLY A 45 -14.51 16.60 -6.75
N ASP A 46 -15.37 16.30 -5.79
CA ASP A 46 -16.20 15.09 -5.70
C ASP A 46 -17.66 15.40 -6.10
N LYS A 47 -17.84 16.26 -7.11
CA LYS A 47 -19.18 16.54 -7.65
C LYS A 47 -19.57 15.39 -8.56
N ASP A 48 -20.16 14.36 -7.97
CA ASP A 48 -20.87 13.32 -8.71
C ASP A 48 -22.09 13.96 -9.40
N THR A 49 -21.94 14.37 -10.66
CA THR A 49 -23.05 14.83 -11.51
C THR A 49 -23.85 13.68 -12.11
N SER A 50 -23.46 12.43 -11.84
CA SER A 50 -24.22 11.24 -12.20
C SER A 50 -25.49 11.14 -11.36
N THR A 51 -26.60 11.61 -11.92
CA THR A 51 -27.96 11.27 -11.50
C THR A 51 -28.05 9.77 -11.22
N PRO A 52 -28.66 9.34 -10.11
CA PRO A 52 -28.76 7.93 -9.77
C PRO A 52 -29.65 7.26 -10.81
N THR A 53 -29.04 6.64 -11.82
CA THR A 53 -29.76 5.74 -12.71
C THR A 53 -30.00 4.47 -11.91
N GLU A 54 -31.27 4.09 -11.75
CA GLU A 54 -31.86 3.10 -10.84
C GLU A 54 -31.33 1.65 -10.98
N THR A 55 -30.18 1.44 -11.63
CA THR A 55 -29.57 0.11 -11.88
C THR A 55 -28.10 0.02 -11.44
N ALA A 56 -27.57 0.98 -10.68
CA ALA A 56 -26.21 0.89 -10.14
C ALA A 56 -26.16 0.07 -8.84
N THR A 57 -25.69 -1.17 -8.94
CA THR A 57 -25.50 -2.13 -7.82
C THR A 57 -24.41 -1.70 -6.81
N SER A 58 -23.91 -0.46 -6.86
CA SER A 58 -22.93 0.07 -5.90
C SER A 58 -23.24 1.51 -5.55
N LYS A 59 -23.45 1.78 -4.25
CA LYS A 59 -23.79 3.09 -3.66
C LYS A 59 -22.76 4.23 -3.88
N TYR A 60 -21.65 3.96 -4.57
CA TYR A 60 -20.51 4.85 -4.73
C TYR A 60 -20.12 4.97 -6.21
N SER A 61 -19.74 6.17 -6.66
CA SER A 61 -19.20 6.35 -8.00
C SER A 61 -17.84 5.65 -8.13
N THR A 62 -17.57 5.11 -9.32
CA THR A 62 -16.31 4.42 -9.62
C THR A 62 -15.09 5.32 -9.38
N LEU A 63 -15.26 6.64 -9.53
CA LEU A 63 -14.23 7.66 -9.30
C LEU A 63 -13.92 7.84 -7.81
N THR A 64 -14.93 8.00 -6.96
CA THR A 64 -14.71 8.11 -5.50
C THR A 64 -14.06 6.84 -4.96
N LEU A 65 -14.46 5.69 -5.51
CA LEU A 65 -13.91 4.40 -5.15
C LEU A 65 -12.40 4.27 -5.50
N SER A 66 -11.98 4.69 -6.69
CA SER A 66 -10.55 4.67 -7.06
C SER A 66 -9.73 5.70 -6.28
N SER A 67 -10.29 6.90 -6.05
CA SER A 67 -9.66 7.95 -5.25
C SER A 67 -9.37 7.47 -3.82
N HIS A 68 -10.36 6.81 -3.19
CA HIS A 68 -10.19 6.23 -1.85
C HIS A 68 -9.13 5.12 -1.83
N SER A 69 -9.08 4.27 -2.86
CA SER A 69 -8.04 3.22 -2.94
C SER A 69 -6.63 3.80 -3.06
N HIS A 70 -6.47 4.91 -3.78
CA HIS A 70 -5.20 5.61 -3.91
C HIS A 70 -4.79 6.31 -2.62
N SER A 71 -5.72 7.01 -1.94
CA SER A 71 -5.44 7.62 -0.63
C SER A 71 -5.04 6.57 0.41
N ASN A 72 -5.75 5.43 0.45
CA ASN A 72 -5.41 4.35 1.37
C ASN A 72 -4.03 3.74 1.11
N PHE A 73 -3.61 3.66 -0.15
CA PHE A 73 -2.25 3.26 -0.49
C PHE A 73 -1.21 4.28 0.02
N LEU A 74 -1.46 5.57 -0.19
CA LEU A 74 -0.56 6.65 0.23
C LEU A 74 -0.48 6.86 1.74
N GLU A 75 -1.51 6.50 2.50
CA GLU A 75 -1.46 6.62 3.97
C GLU A 75 -0.63 5.51 4.62
N ASN A 76 -0.65 4.31 4.03
CA ASN A 76 -0.08 3.13 4.67
C ASN A 76 1.31 2.76 4.16
N VAL A 77 1.58 2.97 2.87
CA VAL A 77 2.85 2.56 2.25
C VAL A 77 4.03 3.38 2.77
N PRO A 78 3.98 4.72 2.83
CA PRO A 78 5.06 5.51 3.42
C PRO A 78 5.33 5.13 4.88
N LEU A 79 4.28 4.92 5.67
CA LEU A 79 4.40 4.48 7.06
C LEU A 79 5.08 3.11 7.17
N ALA A 80 4.73 2.15 6.31
CA ALA A 80 5.37 0.85 6.25
C ALA A 80 6.84 0.93 5.84
N PHE A 81 7.20 1.81 4.90
CA PHE A 81 8.60 2.05 4.52
C PHE A 81 9.41 2.70 5.64
N ILE A 82 8.82 3.64 6.38
CA ILE A 82 9.47 4.25 7.57
C ILE A 82 9.78 3.16 8.61
N LEU A 83 8.80 2.31 8.93
CA LEU A 83 8.99 1.21 9.89
C LEU A 83 10.00 0.16 9.39
N LEU A 84 9.98 -0.14 8.09
CA LEU A 84 10.96 -1.04 7.45
C LEU A 84 12.38 -0.50 7.60
N ILE A 85 12.58 0.80 7.30
CA ILE A 85 13.88 1.46 7.41
C ILE A 85 14.37 1.41 8.85
N ILE A 86 13.49 1.72 9.82
CA ILE A 86 13.83 1.61 11.25
C ILE A 86 14.23 0.18 11.61
N ALA A 87 13.45 -0.83 11.21
CA ALA A 87 13.74 -2.22 11.51
C ALA A 87 15.03 -2.71 10.83
N GLU A 88 15.32 -2.28 9.60
CA GLU A 88 16.52 -2.62 8.85
C GLU A 88 17.78 -1.99 9.47
N LEU A 89 17.71 -0.71 9.87
CA LEU A 89 18.80 -0.01 10.55
C LEU A 89 19.11 -0.60 11.93
N ASN A 90 18.10 -1.12 12.64
CA ASN A 90 18.28 -1.79 13.93
C ASN A 90 18.71 -3.26 13.81
N GLY A 91 19.10 -3.73 12.62
CA GLY A 91 19.63 -5.08 12.42
C GLY A 91 18.55 -6.17 12.34
N GLY A 92 17.33 -5.82 11.95
CA GLY A 92 16.23 -6.76 11.76
C GLY A 92 16.55 -7.89 10.78
N ASN A 93 15.89 -9.05 10.96
CA ASN A 93 16.12 -10.21 10.13
C ASN A 93 15.69 -9.94 8.67
N ARG A 94 16.67 -9.99 7.76
CA ARG A 94 16.47 -9.70 6.34
C ARG A 94 15.37 -10.55 5.70
N LYS A 95 15.30 -11.84 6.03
CA LYS A 95 14.27 -12.73 5.48
C LYS A 95 12.87 -12.31 5.94
N ALA A 96 12.71 -12.03 7.23
CA ALA A 96 11.44 -11.57 7.77
C ALA A 96 10.99 -10.27 7.10
N LEU A 97 11.88 -9.29 6.98
CA LEU A 97 11.58 -8.00 6.33
C LEU A 97 11.16 -8.16 4.85
N HIS A 98 11.81 -9.05 4.09
CA HIS A 98 11.38 -9.36 2.72
C HIS A 98 10.00 -10.01 2.66
N TYR A 99 9.71 -10.98 3.53
CA TYR A 99 8.38 -11.60 3.59
C TYR A 99 7.31 -10.57 3.97
N THR A 100 7.58 -9.72 4.96
CA THR A 100 6.62 -8.71 5.41
C THR A 100 6.29 -7.71 4.29
N MET A 101 7.28 -7.27 3.52
CA MET A 101 7.06 -6.37 2.38
C MET A 101 6.38 -7.06 1.20
N ALA A 102 6.69 -8.34 0.94
CA ALA A 102 6.00 -9.14 -0.07
C ALA A 102 4.52 -9.33 0.29
N THR A 103 4.25 -9.68 1.55
CA THR A 103 2.90 -9.84 2.09
C THR A 103 2.14 -8.52 2.03
N LEU A 104 2.76 -7.39 2.40
CA LEU A 104 2.16 -6.07 2.27
C LEU A 104 1.77 -5.78 0.82
N LEU A 105 2.68 -6.00 -0.12
CA LEU A 105 2.39 -5.75 -1.55
C LEU A 105 1.25 -6.65 -2.04
N ALA A 106 1.28 -7.94 -1.71
CA ALA A 106 0.23 -8.88 -2.09
C ALA A 106 -1.14 -8.51 -1.50
N LEU A 107 -1.18 -8.10 -0.22
CA LEU A 107 -2.41 -7.62 0.42
C LEU A 107 -2.92 -6.33 -0.21
N ARG A 108 -2.03 -5.44 -0.65
CA ARG A 108 -2.39 -4.19 -1.32
C ARG A 108 -2.94 -4.44 -2.72
N ILE A 109 -2.31 -5.34 -3.47
CA ILE A 109 -2.81 -5.79 -4.77
C ILE A 109 -4.16 -6.49 -4.60
N ALA A 110 -4.31 -7.38 -3.63
CA ALA A 110 -5.59 -8.03 -3.34
C ALA A 110 -6.66 -7.02 -2.92
N HIS A 111 -6.32 -6.02 -2.11
CA HIS A 111 -7.27 -4.97 -1.70
C HIS A 111 -7.76 -4.15 -2.89
N ALA A 112 -6.86 -3.69 -3.76
CA ALA A 112 -7.26 -2.86 -4.89
C ALA A 112 -7.85 -3.69 -6.04
N GLU A 113 -7.30 -4.86 -6.38
CA GLU A 113 -7.83 -5.66 -7.49
C GLU A 113 -9.02 -6.51 -7.08
N ALA A 114 -8.93 -7.30 -6.00
CA ALA A 114 -10.07 -8.14 -5.57
C ALA A 114 -11.20 -7.33 -4.92
N GLY A 115 -10.88 -6.18 -4.32
CA GLY A 115 -11.88 -5.25 -3.78
C GLY A 115 -12.58 -4.37 -4.82
N LEU A 116 -11.97 -4.15 -6.00
CA LEU A 116 -12.53 -3.31 -7.07
C LEU A 116 -13.01 -4.08 -8.32
N MET A 117 -12.45 -5.25 -8.63
CA MET A 117 -12.73 -5.97 -9.89
C MET A 117 -13.80 -7.07 -9.77
N ILE A 118 -14.17 -7.53 -8.58
CA ILE A 118 -15.23 -8.54 -8.43
C ILE A 118 -16.59 -7.84 -8.45
N LYS A 119 -17.01 -7.41 -9.65
CA LYS A 119 -18.42 -7.14 -9.97
C LYS A 119 -19.11 -8.49 -10.17
N GLY A 120 -19.72 -9.03 -9.12
CA GLY A 120 -20.53 -10.24 -9.23
C GLY A 120 -20.77 -10.93 -7.90
N ASN A 121 -22.03 -10.93 -7.46
CA ASN A 121 -22.68 -11.70 -6.39
C ASN A 121 -22.06 -11.75 -4.97
N PHE A 122 -20.84 -11.24 -4.79
CA PHE A 122 -20.21 -10.88 -3.51
C PHE A 122 -20.07 -9.35 -3.38
N GLY A 123 -20.78 -8.61 -4.24
CA GLY A 123 -20.64 -7.18 -4.45
C GLY A 123 -21.30 -6.27 -3.41
N ASP A 124 -21.99 -6.83 -2.41
CA ASP A 124 -22.63 -6.03 -1.34
C ASP A 124 -21.86 -6.11 0.01
N GLY A 125 -20.70 -6.78 0.04
CA GLY A 125 -19.91 -6.97 1.27
C GLY A 125 -18.55 -7.64 1.07
N GLY A 126 -17.92 -7.44 -0.09
CA GLY A 126 -16.75 -8.19 -0.54
C GLY A 126 -15.62 -8.25 0.50
N VAL A 127 -15.42 -9.46 1.06
CA VAL A 127 -14.44 -9.82 2.10
C VAL A 127 -13.00 -9.37 1.76
N GLY A 128 -12.68 -9.15 0.48
CA GLY A 128 -11.39 -8.61 0.04
C GLY A 128 -11.07 -7.20 0.54
N ARG A 129 -12.07 -6.33 0.73
CA ARG A 129 -11.86 -4.95 1.25
C ARG A 129 -11.45 -4.96 2.72
N PRO A 130 -12.19 -5.60 3.66
CA PRO A 130 -11.78 -5.68 5.04
C PRO A 130 -10.53 -6.55 5.22
N VAL A 131 -10.35 -7.66 4.49
CA VAL A 131 -9.16 -8.53 4.64
C VAL A 131 -7.88 -7.81 4.19
N GLY A 132 -7.91 -7.09 3.08
CA GLY A 132 -6.75 -6.31 2.63
C GLY A 132 -6.39 -5.17 3.58
N TYR A 133 -7.40 -4.49 4.13
CA TYR A 133 -7.22 -3.39 5.09
C TYR A 133 -6.73 -3.90 6.46
N LEU A 134 -7.41 -4.89 7.05
CA LEU A 134 -7.03 -5.52 8.32
C LEU A 134 -5.69 -6.23 8.22
N GLY A 135 -5.43 -6.92 7.10
CA GLY A 135 -4.14 -7.55 6.85
C GLY A 135 -3.02 -6.52 6.79
N SER A 136 -3.24 -5.39 6.13
CA SER A 136 -2.24 -4.32 6.07
C SER A 136 -2.02 -3.64 7.42
N LEU A 137 -3.07 -3.45 8.22
CA LEU A 137 -2.95 -2.99 9.61
C LEU A 137 -2.18 -4.01 10.47
N GLY A 138 -2.42 -5.30 10.27
CA GLY A 138 -1.66 -6.36 10.92
C GLY A 138 -0.18 -6.33 10.54
N VAL A 139 0.14 -6.07 9.27
CA VAL A 139 1.53 -5.91 8.82
C VAL A 139 2.18 -4.67 9.42
N LEU A 140 1.48 -3.53 9.44
CA LEU A 140 1.96 -2.29 10.06
C LEU A 140 2.16 -2.45 11.58
N GLY A 141 1.19 -3.03 12.27
CA GLY A 141 1.28 -3.35 13.69
C GLY A 141 2.41 -4.33 13.99
N GLY A 142 2.56 -5.38 13.17
CA GLY A 142 3.65 -6.34 13.27
C GLY A 142 5.03 -5.71 13.06
N LEU A 143 5.18 -4.85 12.05
CA LEU A 143 6.40 -4.05 11.84
C LEU A 143 6.68 -3.10 13.01
N GLY A 144 5.65 -2.43 13.53
CA GLY A 144 5.78 -1.53 14.67
C GLY A 144 6.21 -2.24 15.95
N VAL A 145 5.59 -3.38 16.26
CA VAL A 145 5.98 -4.23 17.40
C VAL A 145 7.38 -4.78 17.23
N TYR A 146 7.73 -5.24 16.02
CA TYR A 146 9.07 -5.76 15.73
C TYR A 146 10.15 -4.68 15.85
N ALA A 147 9.90 -3.48 15.30
CA ALA A 147 10.80 -2.35 15.43
C ALA A 147 10.96 -1.92 16.89
N GLY A 148 9.86 -1.86 17.65
CA GLY A 148 9.90 -1.57 19.10
C GLY A 148 10.67 -2.62 19.89
N TRP A 149 10.48 -3.90 19.57
CA TRP A 149 11.20 -5.01 20.21
C TRP A 149 12.71 -4.97 19.95
N LEU A 150 13.15 -4.55 18.76
CA LEU A 150 14.58 -4.39 18.47
C LEU A 150 15.22 -3.28 19.31
N VAL A 151 14.46 -2.25 19.66
CA VAL A 151 14.94 -1.08 20.43
C VAL A 151 14.65 -1.23 21.93
N LYS A 152 14.12 -2.38 22.40
CA LYS A 152 13.73 -2.61 23.80
C LYS A 152 14.82 -2.28 24.84
N GLY A 153 16.10 -2.43 24.47
CA GLY A 153 17.23 -2.11 25.36
C GLY A 153 17.38 -0.61 25.67
N TYR A 154 16.76 0.26 24.87
CA TYR A 154 16.74 1.71 25.09
C TYR A 154 15.51 2.17 25.90
N TRP A 155 14.61 1.26 26.26
CA TRP A 155 13.39 1.58 27.00
C TRP A 155 13.65 1.75 28.51
N GLY A 156 14.90 1.53 28.95
CA GLY A 156 15.27 1.65 30.37
C GLY A 156 14.71 0.53 31.26
N LEU A 157 14.37 -0.61 30.66
CA LEU A 157 13.95 -1.86 31.34
C LEU A 157 15.09 -2.87 31.40
#